data_AF-A0A428SIP4-F1
#
_entry.id   AF-A0A428SIP4-F1
#
_cell.length_a   1.000
_cell.length_b   1.000
_cell.length_c   1.000
_cell.angle_alpha   90.00
_cell.angle_beta   90.00
_cell.angle_gamma   90.00
#
_symmetry.space_group_name_H-M   'P 1'
#
loop_
_entity.id
_entity.type
_entity.pdbx_description
1 polymer ?
#
loop_
_entity_poly.entity_id
_entity_poly.type
_entity_poly.pdbx_seq_one_letter_code
_entity_poly.pdbx_strand_id
1 'polypeptide(L)'
;MVGFTGWKRTAIYLTALVAFLTVFLTVVLMVSVFALYREPESSFDDADTDRRQVDSLGQSRLFRGRCDTASKANLWIHLVINIIGTCILASSNFFMQSLMAPTRQEVDKAHAAGQWVEIGVQSPRNCRFVSWRKTTFWFLFGLTSIPFHLIFNGCVLESKASNGFNLVVAAEPFLHGAWDGLLPIEYWGDNFYHNKTLIKINESLSARDVSKNWEKIYVQDCIRRYNNTRSALTKYRHVVMVISNPDEETTRGWSRSQVLKHPNDTIFDVPINATKQEIEAINPLWSINSYHRDGTGNDGCQPIEQPLLNPRPNVLDEKTGEYRFNEKVYRPAYQTMQVRYCLSEKYEAPCRLSIANSLLLSVCIIKGSRSGHDPQNDDVIGLGLDLLPLLGMTVVANLPQLILSLCYMVYNSLFTRMLAEFEWFNYSVRFRALRVTDPRGQQNSTYRLQLPYRWSVPLLTVSTLLHWVYSNCIYVSNYDGKNLRLFEIR
;
A
#
# COMPACT_ATOMS: atom_id res chain seq x y z
N MET A 1 39.93 0.81 35.18
CA MET A 1 38.67 0.40 34.50
C MET A 1 38.90 -0.95 33.87
N VAL A 2 38.24 -2.00 34.37
CA VAL A 2 38.37 -3.36 33.82
C VAL A 2 37.70 -3.37 32.43
N GLY A 3 38.51 -3.38 31.38
CA GLY A 3 38.01 -3.45 30.01
C GLY A 3 37.30 -4.79 29.77
N PHE A 4 36.03 -4.75 29.38
CA PHE A 4 35.29 -5.95 29.01
C PHE A 4 35.96 -6.62 27.80
N THR A 5 36.41 -7.87 27.94
CA THR A 5 37.02 -8.69 26.86
C THR A 5 36.02 -9.69 26.28
N GLY A 6 36.25 -10.09 25.02
CA GLY A 6 35.49 -11.16 24.36
C GLY A 6 34.00 -10.87 24.11
N TRP A 7 33.15 -11.86 24.38
CA TRP A 7 31.70 -11.81 24.09
C TRP A 7 30.95 -10.73 24.88
N LYS A 8 31.46 -10.32 26.04
CA LYS A 8 30.82 -9.28 26.88
C LYS A 8 30.82 -7.91 26.20
N ARG A 9 31.89 -7.60 25.47
CA ARG A 9 31.99 -6.38 24.67
C ARG A 9 31.03 -6.40 23.47
N THR A 10 30.90 -7.55 22.83
CA THR A 10 29.88 -7.78 21.78
C THR A 10 28.47 -7.62 22.33
N ALA A 11 28.19 -8.17 23.52
CA ALA A 11 26.90 -8.04 24.17
C ALA A 11 26.54 -6.57 24.40
N ILE A 12 27.49 -5.75 24.88
CA ILE A 12 27.29 -4.29 25.04
C ILE A 12 27.00 -3.62 23.69
N TYR A 13 27.76 -3.92 22.63
CA TYR A 13 27.51 -3.35 21.30
C TYR A 13 26.14 -3.76 20.74
N LEU A 14 25.74 -5.03 20.88
CA LEU A 14 24.44 -5.53 20.45
C LEU A 14 23.31 -4.89 21.26
N THR A 15 23.46 -4.78 22.58
CA THR A 15 22.46 -4.14 23.44
C THR A 15 22.33 -2.66 23.11
N ALA A 16 23.44 -1.95 22.87
CA ALA A 16 23.42 -0.55 22.44
C ALA A 16 22.76 -0.40 21.06
N LEU A 17 23.05 -1.29 20.11
CA LEU A 17 22.44 -1.31 18.78
C LEU A 17 20.94 -1.58 18.86
N VAL A 18 20.52 -2.60 19.63
CA VAL A 18 19.10 -2.92 19.82
C VAL A 18 18.37 -1.77 20.50
N ALA A 19 18.96 -1.16 21.54
CA ALA A 19 18.39 0.01 22.21
C ALA A 19 18.28 1.21 21.27
N PHE A 20 19.30 1.47 20.45
CA PHE A 20 19.25 2.52 19.44
C PHE A 20 18.17 2.25 18.40
N LEU A 21 18.07 1.01 17.89
CA LEU A 21 17.06 0.62 16.92
C LEU A 21 15.65 0.71 17.50
N THR A 22 15.43 0.26 18.73
CA THR A 22 14.11 0.40 19.38
C THR A 22 13.77 1.86 19.61
N VAL A 23 14.70 2.68 20.11
CA VAL A 23 14.47 4.12 20.25
C VAL A 23 14.17 4.75 18.89
N PHE A 24 14.98 4.48 17.87
CA PHE A 24 14.77 4.98 16.52
C PHE A 24 13.40 4.57 15.96
N LEU A 25 13.02 3.30 16.07
CA LEU A 25 11.72 2.81 15.61
C LEU A 25 10.55 3.43 16.40
N THR A 26 10.71 3.64 17.71
CA THR A 26 9.69 4.33 18.52
C THR A 26 9.59 5.81 18.19
N VAL A 27 10.70 6.48 17.88
CA VAL A 27 10.71 7.87 17.41
C VAL A 27 10.10 7.96 16.02
N VAL A 28 10.43 7.05 15.11
CA VAL A 28 9.79 6.96 13.79
C VAL A 28 8.30 6.71 13.94
N LEU A 29 7.86 5.80 14.81
CA LEU A 29 6.45 5.58 15.12
C LEU A 29 5.79 6.87 15.66
N MET A 30 6.44 7.55 16.61
CA MET A 30 5.93 8.81 17.17
C MET A 30 5.83 9.90 16.11
N VAL A 31 6.87 10.13 15.30
CA VAL A 31 6.84 11.07 14.18
C VAL A 31 5.79 10.64 13.15
N SER A 32 5.64 9.35 12.89
CA SER A 32 4.65 8.80 11.98
C SER A 32 3.24 9.09 12.47
N VAL A 33 2.95 8.86 13.75
CA VAL A 33 1.63 9.08 14.36
C VAL A 33 1.33 10.56 14.57
N PHE A 34 2.31 11.38 14.95
CA PHE A 34 2.10 12.76 15.38
C PHE A 34 2.46 13.82 14.32
N ALA A 35 3.43 13.57 13.44
CA ALA A 35 3.88 14.53 12.42
C ALA A 35 3.28 14.25 11.03
N LEU A 36 3.10 12.99 10.63
CA LEU A 36 2.49 12.64 9.33
C LEU A 36 0.94 12.67 9.35
N TYR A 37 0.33 12.84 10.53
CA TYR A 37 -1.10 13.15 10.68
C TYR A 37 -1.43 14.61 10.33
N ARG A 38 -0.40 15.46 10.21
CA ARG A 38 -0.57 16.89 9.97
C ARG A 38 -0.02 17.26 8.61
N GLU A 39 -0.78 16.95 7.56
CA GLU A 39 -0.76 17.90 6.45
C GLU A 39 -1.73 19.03 6.80
N PRO A 40 -1.25 20.28 6.86
CA PRO A 40 -2.13 21.44 6.87
C PRO A 40 -2.88 21.47 5.54
N GLU A 41 -4.09 22.04 5.55
CA GLU A 41 -4.79 22.51 4.36
C GLU A 41 -3.77 23.10 3.37
N SER A 42 -3.51 22.39 2.27
CA SER A 42 -2.97 23.07 1.10
C SER A 42 -4.09 23.95 0.61
N SER A 43 -3.99 25.23 0.90
CA SER A 43 -4.84 26.30 0.38
C SER A 43 -4.93 26.19 -1.14
N PHE A 44 -5.98 25.56 -1.65
CA PHE A 44 -6.47 25.82 -2.98
C PHE A 44 -7.94 25.45 -3.06
N ASP A 45 -8.76 26.45 -3.38
CA ASP A 45 -10.18 26.36 -3.69
C ASP A 45 -10.43 25.35 -4.83
N ASP A 46 -10.54 24.08 -4.47
CA ASP A 46 -11.28 23.08 -5.23
C ASP A 46 -12.46 22.67 -4.34
N ALA A 47 -13.66 23.06 -4.78
CA ALA A 47 -14.94 22.63 -4.23
C ALA A 47 -15.22 21.15 -4.55
N ASP A 48 -14.20 20.31 -4.41
CA ASP A 48 -14.32 18.87 -4.31
C ASP A 48 -14.16 18.59 -2.82
N THR A 49 -15.29 18.47 -2.13
CA THR A 49 -15.34 18.00 -0.74
C THR A 49 -14.69 16.62 -0.70
N ASP A 50 -13.37 16.61 -0.51
CA ASP A 50 -12.59 15.48 -0.03
C ASP A 50 -13.22 15.12 1.32
N ARG A 51 -14.22 14.23 1.26
CA ARG A 51 -14.76 13.60 2.46
C ARG A 51 -13.54 13.09 3.19
N ARG A 52 -13.27 13.68 4.35
CA ARG A 52 -12.33 13.22 5.36
C ARG A 52 -12.59 11.74 5.64
N GLN A 53 -12.07 10.87 4.79
CA GLN A 53 -11.75 9.53 5.20
C GLN A 53 -10.40 9.67 5.88
N VAL A 54 -10.46 10.15 7.13
CA VAL A 54 -9.41 9.92 8.10
C VAL A 54 -9.16 8.43 8.02
N ASP A 55 -7.98 8.01 7.54
CA ASP A 55 -7.63 6.62 7.40
C ASP A 55 -7.87 5.94 8.75
N SER A 56 -8.97 5.18 8.87
CA SER A 56 -9.44 4.53 10.10
C SER A 56 -8.44 3.50 10.67
N LEU A 57 -7.30 3.34 10.00
CA LEU A 57 -6.20 2.43 10.28
C LEU A 57 -4.95 3.13 10.85
N GLY A 58 -4.97 4.47 10.94
CA GLY A 58 -3.82 5.28 11.35
C GLY A 58 -2.63 5.05 10.43
N GLN A 59 -2.79 5.23 9.12
CA GLN A 59 -1.67 5.08 8.17
C GLN A 59 -0.93 6.41 8.02
N SER A 60 0.39 6.33 7.86
CA SER A 60 1.21 7.52 7.58
C SER A 60 1.81 7.45 6.20
N ARG A 61 1.59 8.50 5.41
CA ARG A 61 2.04 8.58 4.02
C ARG A 61 3.53 8.91 3.99
N LEU A 62 4.34 8.00 3.41
CA LEU A 62 5.77 8.20 3.17
C LEU A 62 6.04 8.86 1.82
N PHE A 63 5.25 8.50 0.80
CA PHE A 63 5.46 8.96 -0.57
C PHE A 63 4.15 8.96 -1.34
N ARG A 64 3.98 9.95 -2.23
CA ARG A 64 2.93 10.00 -3.26
C ARG A 64 3.54 10.46 -4.57
N GLY A 65 3.35 9.71 -5.65
CA GLY A 65 3.89 10.09 -6.95
C GLY A 65 3.84 8.96 -7.97
N ARG A 66 4.84 8.90 -8.84
CA ARG A 66 4.95 7.87 -9.90
C ARG A 66 5.15 6.49 -9.28
N CYS A 67 4.44 5.50 -9.84
CA CYS A 67 4.51 4.11 -9.40
C CYS A 67 5.90 3.48 -9.55
N ASP A 68 6.68 3.85 -10.58
CA ASP A 68 8.06 3.37 -10.73
C ASP A 68 8.95 3.78 -9.55
N THR A 69 8.79 5.02 -9.08
CA THR A 69 9.55 5.54 -7.94
C THR A 69 9.07 4.90 -6.64
N ALA A 70 7.76 4.77 -6.46
CA ALA A 70 7.18 4.10 -5.28
C ALA A 70 7.64 2.65 -5.18
N SER A 71 7.57 1.88 -6.26
CA SER A 71 7.98 0.46 -6.31
C SER A 71 9.48 0.30 -6.07
N LYS A 72 10.34 1.19 -6.61
CA LYS A 72 11.78 1.20 -6.32
C LYS A 72 12.06 1.51 -4.84
N ALA A 73 11.38 2.51 -4.28
CA ALA A 73 11.52 2.84 -2.86
C ALA A 73 11.08 1.67 -1.98
N ASN A 74 9.93 1.05 -2.29
CA ASN A 74 9.41 -0.12 -1.61
C ASN A 74 10.44 -1.28 -1.60
N LEU A 75 11.02 -1.60 -2.76
CA LEU A 75 12.05 -2.62 -2.92
C LEU A 75 13.26 -2.41 -1.98
N TRP A 76 13.78 -1.18 -1.91
CA TRP A 76 14.94 -0.85 -1.08
C TRP A 76 14.60 -0.78 0.41
N ILE A 77 13.42 -0.28 0.77
CA ILE A 77 12.95 -0.25 2.15
C ILE A 77 12.83 -1.67 2.69
N HIS A 78 12.24 -2.60 1.93
CA HIS A 78 12.19 -4.01 2.31
C HIS A 78 13.58 -4.64 2.44
N LEU A 79 14.56 -4.27 1.59
CA LEU A 79 15.93 -4.76 1.76
C LEU A 79 16.50 -4.35 3.12
N VAL A 80 16.36 -3.07 3.47
CA VAL A 80 16.85 -2.53 4.75
C VAL A 80 16.15 -3.22 5.93
N ILE A 81 14.83 -3.37 5.87
CA ILE A 81 14.04 -4.07 6.89
C ILE A 81 14.54 -5.51 7.08
N ASN A 82 14.77 -6.24 5.98
CA ASN A 82 15.22 -7.62 6.07
C ASN A 82 16.67 -7.74 6.55
N ILE A 83 17.57 -6.81 6.20
CA ILE A 83 18.92 -6.76 6.78
C ILE A 83 18.83 -6.60 8.30
N ILE A 84 18.07 -5.61 8.77
CA ILE A 84 17.91 -5.32 10.20
C ILE A 84 17.27 -6.51 10.92
N GLY A 85 16.19 -7.07 10.36
CA GLY A 85 15.48 -8.22 10.93
C GLY A 85 16.39 -9.45 11.08
N THR A 86 17.20 -9.76 10.05
CA THR A 86 18.12 -10.90 10.12
C THR A 86 19.24 -10.65 11.14
N CYS A 87 19.77 -9.42 11.23
CA CYS A 87 20.74 -9.07 12.26
C CYS A 87 20.17 -9.21 13.69
N ILE A 88 18.92 -8.81 13.91
CA ILE A 88 18.22 -8.98 15.20
C ILE A 88 18.01 -10.46 15.51
N LEU A 89 17.58 -11.25 14.53
CA LEU A 89 17.39 -12.70 14.68
C LEU A 89 18.72 -13.39 15.04
N ALA A 90 19.80 -13.08 14.33
CA ALA A 90 21.13 -13.64 14.57
C ALA A 90 21.68 -13.28 15.94
N SER A 91 21.48 -12.02 16.34
CA SER A 91 21.87 -11.48 17.65
C SER A 91 21.11 -12.18 18.78
N SER A 92 19.79 -12.29 18.65
CA SER A 92 18.94 -12.99 19.61
C SER A 92 19.29 -14.46 19.71
N ASN A 93 19.61 -15.10 18.59
CA ASN A 93 20.06 -16.48 18.54
C ASN A 93 21.35 -16.73 19.33
N PHE A 94 22.35 -15.84 19.18
CA PHE A 94 23.57 -15.90 19.98
C PHE A 94 23.32 -15.79 21.49
N PHE A 95 22.45 -14.87 21.91
CA PHE A 95 22.08 -14.73 23.32
C PHE A 95 21.28 -15.93 23.83
N MET A 96 20.34 -16.44 23.02
CA MET A 96 19.58 -17.65 23.33
C MET A 96 20.50 -18.85 23.55
N GLN A 97 21.51 -19.04 22.72
CA GLN A 97 22.52 -20.09 22.93
C GLN A 97 23.29 -19.87 24.24
N SER A 98 23.71 -18.64 24.52
CA SER A 98 24.44 -18.28 25.73
C SER A 98 23.62 -18.53 27.01
N LEU A 99 22.30 -18.26 26.96
CA LEU A 99 21.37 -18.54 28.06
C LEU A 99 21.17 -20.04 28.28
N MET A 100 21.22 -20.85 27.21
CA MET A 100 21.08 -22.31 27.27
C MET A 100 22.39 -23.04 27.58
N ALA A 101 23.50 -22.33 27.71
CA ALA A 101 24.76 -22.90 28.17
C ALA A 101 24.65 -23.26 29.67
N PRO A 102 24.80 -24.55 30.04
CA PRO A 102 24.75 -24.98 31.43
C PRO A 102 26.03 -24.56 32.16
N THR A 103 25.89 -24.19 33.43
CA THR A 103 27.01 -23.99 34.35
C THR A 103 27.57 -25.34 34.79
N ARG A 104 28.80 -25.34 35.32
CA ARG A 104 29.43 -26.57 35.81
C ARG A 104 28.57 -27.29 36.87
N GLN A 105 28.00 -26.53 37.79
CA GLN A 105 27.09 -27.05 38.82
C GLN A 105 25.81 -27.67 38.22
N GLU A 106 25.23 -27.06 37.19
CA GLU A 106 24.06 -27.59 36.47
C GLU A 106 24.41 -28.91 35.76
N VAL A 107 25.61 -29.02 35.17
CA VAL A 107 26.11 -30.26 34.54
C VAL A 107 26.33 -31.35 35.58
N ASP A 108 27.01 -31.06 36.68
CA ASP A 108 27.30 -32.04 37.72
C ASP A 108 26.01 -32.59 38.35
N LYS A 109 25.00 -31.73 38.56
CA LYS A 109 23.67 -32.14 39.02
C LYS A 109 22.97 -33.07 38.03
N ALA A 110 23.03 -32.78 36.74
CA ALA A 110 22.42 -33.62 35.72
C ALA A 110 23.12 -34.99 35.60
N HIS A 111 24.46 -35.00 35.64
CA HIS A 111 25.25 -36.22 35.59
C HIS A 111 25.03 -37.10 36.83
N ALA A 112 24.88 -36.50 38.03
CA ALA A 112 24.52 -37.23 39.25
C ALA A 112 23.15 -37.93 39.16
N ALA A 113 22.25 -37.39 38.34
CA ALA A 113 20.95 -38.00 38.04
C ALA A 113 20.98 -38.99 36.86
N GLY A 114 22.16 -39.32 36.32
CA GLY A 114 22.32 -40.19 35.15
C GLY A 114 21.85 -39.57 33.83
N GLN A 115 21.73 -38.25 33.77
CA GLN A 115 21.23 -37.51 32.60
C GLN A 115 22.37 -36.77 31.91
N TRP A 116 22.31 -36.67 30.58
CA TRP A 116 23.26 -35.91 29.78
C TRP A 116 22.68 -34.54 29.36
N VAL A 117 23.57 -33.56 29.17
CA VAL A 117 23.23 -32.17 28.82
C VAL A 117 24.02 -31.75 27.59
N GLU A 118 23.41 -30.96 26.71
CA GLU A 118 24.09 -30.44 25.52
C GLU A 118 24.92 -29.20 25.88
N ILE A 119 26.17 -29.14 25.44
CA ILE A 119 27.09 -28.03 25.74
C ILE A 119 27.50 -27.34 24.45
N GLY A 120 27.49 -26.00 24.44
CA GLY A 120 28.01 -25.21 23.32
C GLY A 120 27.09 -25.16 22.09
N VAL A 121 25.84 -25.60 22.20
CA VAL A 121 24.86 -25.61 21.11
C VAL A 121 23.53 -25.05 21.60
N GLN A 122 22.69 -24.58 20.69
CA GLN A 122 21.35 -24.14 21.06
C GLN A 122 20.46 -25.37 21.28
N SER A 123 20.05 -25.58 22.53
CA SER A 123 19.28 -26.75 22.93
C SER A 123 18.03 -26.37 23.72
N PRO A 124 16.82 -26.52 23.14
CA PRO A 124 15.57 -26.38 23.90
C PRO A 124 15.44 -27.42 25.03
N ARG A 125 16.13 -28.56 24.91
CA ARG A 125 16.16 -29.60 25.95
C ARG A 125 16.82 -29.09 27.24
N ASN A 126 17.82 -28.21 27.11
CA ASN A 126 18.51 -27.63 28.26
C ASN A 126 17.59 -26.78 29.15
N CYS A 127 16.43 -26.33 28.67
CA CYS A 127 15.42 -25.65 29.49
C CYS A 127 14.97 -26.46 30.72
N ARG A 128 15.13 -27.79 30.70
CA ARG A 128 14.80 -28.67 31.83
C ARG A 128 15.87 -28.72 32.93
N PHE A 129 17.11 -28.34 32.61
CA PHE A 129 18.27 -28.44 33.50
C PHE A 129 18.75 -27.09 34.00
N VAL A 130 18.51 -26.05 33.21
CA VAL A 130 18.99 -24.70 33.44
C VAL A 130 17.97 -23.90 34.27
N SER A 131 18.44 -22.93 35.05
CA SER A 131 17.56 -22.09 35.91
C SER A 131 16.38 -21.46 35.15
N TRP A 132 15.21 -21.36 35.82
CA TRP A 132 13.98 -20.82 35.22
C TRP A 132 14.14 -19.42 34.63
N ARG A 133 14.96 -18.55 35.25
CA ARG A 133 15.21 -17.18 34.77
C ARG A 133 15.83 -17.18 33.37
N LYS A 134 16.82 -18.04 33.12
CA LYS A 134 17.47 -18.18 31.80
C LYS A 134 16.47 -18.69 30.76
N THR A 135 15.62 -19.65 31.14
CA THR A 135 14.55 -20.18 30.29
C THR A 135 13.53 -19.09 29.93
N THR A 136 13.10 -18.27 30.89
CA THR A 136 12.20 -17.13 30.61
C THR A 136 12.81 -16.15 29.62
N PHE A 137 14.05 -15.71 29.83
CA PHE A 137 14.71 -14.80 28.89
C PHE A 137 14.89 -15.43 27.50
N TRP A 138 15.17 -16.73 27.43
CA TRP A 138 15.26 -17.45 26.16
C TRP A 138 13.96 -17.40 25.37
N PHE A 139 12.81 -17.65 26.02
CA PHE A 139 11.50 -17.51 25.38
C PHE A 139 11.21 -16.07 24.97
N LEU A 140 11.54 -15.08 25.79
CA LEU A 140 11.35 -13.67 25.46
C LEU A 140 12.15 -13.25 24.21
N PHE A 141 13.41 -13.68 24.10
CA PHE A 141 14.22 -13.43 22.90
C PHE A 141 13.62 -14.12 21.66
N GLY A 142 13.17 -15.37 21.79
CA GLY A 142 12.51 -16.09 20.70
C GLY A 142 11.23 -15.40 20.23
N LEU A 143 10.32 -15.09 21.16
CA LEU A 143 9.02 -14.48 20.87
C LEU A 143 9.12 -13.07 20.27
N THR A 144 10.18 -12.33 20.58
CA THR A 144 10.36 -10.96 20.06
C THR A 144 11.12 -10.93 18.73
N SER A 145 12.05 -11.85 18.49
CA SER A 145 12.91 -11.82 17.29
C SER A 145 12.40 -12.67 16.13
N ILE A 146 11.82 -13.85 16.40
CA ILE A 146 11.36 -14.78 15.36
C ILE A 146 10.22 -14.19 14.50
N PRO A 147 9.16 -13.58 15.08
CA PRO A 147 8.08 -12.98 14.30
C PRO A 147 8.40 -11.57 13.78
N PHE A 148 9.63 -11.06 13.96
CA PHE A 148 9.97 -9.72 13.53
C PHE A 148 9.74 -9.53 12.02
N HIS A 149 10.29 -10.42 11.18
CA HIS A 149 10.10 -10.38 9.73
C HIS A 149 8.64 -10.55 9.29
N LEU A 150 7.81 -11.22 10.09
CA LEU A 150 6.38 -11.40 9.82
C LEU A 150 5.63 -10.06 9.88
N ILE A 151 5.88 -9.28 10.94
CA ILE A 151 5.15 -8.04 11.21
C ILE A 151 5.78 -6.86 10.47
N PHE A 152 7.11 -6.74 10.49
CA PHE A 152 7.80 -5.55 9.99
C PHE A 152 7.75 -5.40 8.46
N ASN A 153 7.77 -6.50 7.72
CA ASN A 153 7.51 -6.45 6.27
C ASN A 153 6.07 -6.03 5.99
N GLY A 154 5.11 -6.39 6.85
CA GLY A 154 3.73 -5.98 6.72
C GLY A 154 3.44 -4.50 7.01
N CYS A 155 4.35 -3.81 7.71
CA CYS A 155 4.16 -2.41 8.10
C CYS A 155 4.26 -1.44 6.92
N VAL A 156 4.97 -1.80 5.85
CA VAL A 156 5.13 -0.96 4.65
C VAL A 156 4.16 -1.45 3.59
N LEU A 157 3.25 -0.57 3.19
CA LEU A 157 2.19 -0.87 2.23
C LEU A 157 2.37 0.01 1.00
N GLU A 158 2.37 -0.61 -0.17
CA GLU A 158 2.24 0.08 -1.45
C GLU A 158 0.74 0.07 -1.82
N SER A 159 0.21 1.25 -2.17
CA SER A 159 -1.15 1.38 -2.68
C SER A 159 -1.18 2.05 -4.04
N LYS A 160 -2.11 1.60 -4.89
CA LYS A 160 -2.36 2.17 -6.22
C LYS A 160 -3.67 2.92 -6.17
N ALA A 161 -3.67 4.20 -6.51
CA ALA A 161 -4.93 4.93 -6.62
C ALA A 161 -5.76 4.45 -7.81
N SER A 162 -7.08 4.46 -7.69
CA SER A 162 -7.98 4.42 -8.84
C SER A 162 -8.36 5.84 -9.22
N ASN A 163 -8.21 6.20 -10.49
CA ASN A 163 -8.63 7.51 -10.98
C ASN A 163 -10.17 7.60 -10.97
N GLY A 164 -10.69 8.73 -10.46
CA GLY A 164 -12.00 9.23 -10.87
C GLY A 164 -11.95 9.72 -12.31
N PHE A 165 -13.11 9.91 -12.92
CA PHE A 165 -13.18 10.42 -14.28
C PHE A 165 -14.39 11.33 -14.49
N ASN A 166 -14.28 12.14 -15.54
CA ASN A 166 -15.39 12.94 -16.04
C ASN A 166 -15.82 12.32 -17.36
N LEU A 167 -17.11 12.13 -17.51
CA LEU A 167 -17.74 11.76 -18.75
C LEU A 167 -18.26 13.03 -19.42
N VAL A 168 -17.76 13.30 -20.61
CA VAL A 168 -18.33 14.31 -21.51
C VAL A 168 -19.08 13.58 -22.62
N VAL A 169 -20.35 13.91 -22.84
CA VAL A 169 -21.08 13.47 -24.04
C VAL A 169 -21.17 14.67 -24.96
N ALA A 170 -20.65 14.59 -26.18
CA ALA A 170 -20.60 15.76 -27.08
C ALA A 170 -20.61 15.40 -28.57
N ALA A 171 -20.88 16.36 -29.45
CA ALA A 171 -20.62 16.27 -30.88
C ALA A 171 -19.15 16.55 -31.24
N GLU A 172 -18.74 16.16 -32.45
CA GLU A 172 -17.36 16.33 -32.95
C GLU A 172 -16.74 17.73 -32.74
N PRO A 173 -17.46 18.87 -32.95
CA PRO A 173 -16.85 20.20 -32.81
C PRO A 173 -16.43 20.54 -31.37
N PHE A 174 -16.92 19.81 -30.37
CA PHE A 174 -16.46 19.96 -28.98
C PHE A 174 -14.95 19.76 -28.88
N LEU A 175 -14.39 18.81 -29.65
CA LEU A 175 -12.96 18.51 -29.68
C LEU A 175 -12.11 19.65 -30.26
N HIS A 176 -12.75 20.61 -30.94
CA HIS A 176 -12.11 21.75 -31.58
C HIS A 176 -12.39 23.07 -30.85
N GLY A 177 -12.86 23.01 -29.61
CA GLY A 177 -13.10 24.19 -28.78
C GLY A 177 -14.41 24.92 -29.06
N ALA A 178 -15.32 24.35 -29.87
CA ALA A 178 -16.59 24.98 -30.22
C ALA A 178 -17.59 25.09 -29.05
N TRP A 179 -17.21 24.63 -27.85
CA TRP A 179 -18.03 24.72 -26.64
C TRP A 179 -17.73 25.97 -25.81
N ASP A 180 -16.60 26.65 -26.05
CA ASP A 180 -16.15 27.78 -25.25
C ASP A 180 -17.14 28.95 -25.33
N GLY A 181 -17.55 29.48 -24.18
CA GLY A 181 -18.57 30.52 -24.06
C GLY A 181 -20.01 30.07 -24.38
N LEU A 182 -20.26 28.78 -24.64
CA LEU A 182 -21.61 28.26 -24.92
C LEU A 182 -22.14 27.39 -23.78
N LEU A 183 -23.44 27.52 -23.49
CA LEU A 183 -24.09 26.78 -22.42
C LEU A 183 -24.27 25.29 -22.78
N PRO A 184 -24.20 24.36 -21.81
CA PRO A 184 -24.33 22.92 -22.06
C PRO A 184 -25.81 22.56 -22.25
N ILE A 185 -26.12 21.38 -22.78
CA ILE A 185 -27.53 20.95 -22.92
C ILE A 185 -28.05 20.30 -21.63
N GLU A 186 -27.18 19.66 -20.85
CA GLU A 186 -27.54 19.05 -19.55
C GLU A 186 -26.42 19.27 -18.52
N TYR A 187 -26.78 19.58 -17.27
CA TYR A 187 -25.84 19.94 -16.20
C TYR A 187 -26.33 19.50 -14.80
N TRP A 188 -25.40 19.25 -13.88
CA TRP A 188 -25.62 18.99 -12.46
C TRP A 188 -24.60 19.78 -11.62
N GLY A 189 -25.02 20.81 -10.86
CA GLY A 189 -24.16 21.57 -9.93
C GLY A 189 -24.37 23.10 -9.94
N ASP A 190 -23.53 23.86 -9.24
CA ASP A 190 -23.54 25.34 -9.26
C ASP A 190 -22.31 25.89 -10.01
N ASN A 191 -22.54 26.85 -10.92
CA ASN A 191 -21.58 27.72 -11.62
C ASN A 191 -20.73 27.12 -12.75
N PHE A 192 -21.32 27.12 -13.94
CA PHE A 192 -20.74 26.70 -15.21
C PHE A 192 -19.68 27.66 -15.81
N TYR A 193 -19.54 28.89 -15.31
CA TYR A 193 -18.73 29.89 -16.03
C TYR A 193 -17.22 29.59 -16.08
N HIS A 194 -16.66 28.79 -15.16
CA HIS A 194 -15.21 28.46 -15.16
C HIS A 194 -14.90 27.10 -14.51
N ASN A 195 -15.50 26.00 -14.98
CA ASN A 195 -15.04 24.69 -14.50
C ASN A 195 -13.61 24.43 -15.03
N LYS A 196 -12.60 24.69 -14.17
CA LYS A 196 -11.17 24.50 -14.45
C LYS A 196 -10.88 23.12 -15.07
N THR A 197 -11.68 22.11 -14.77
CA THR A 197 -11.55 20.76 -15.31
C THR A 197 -11.88 20.67 -16.80
N LEU A 198 -12.95 21.33 -17.26
CA LEU A 198 -13.30 21.40 -18.68
C LEU A 198 -12.27 22.18 -19.48
N ILE A 199 -11.76 23.28 -18.91
CA ILE A 199 -10.66 24.04 -19.51
C ILE A 199 -9.43 23.14 -19.69
N LYS A 200 -9.04 22.39 -18.66
CA LYS A 200 -7.92 21.42 -18.74
C LYS A 200 -8.17 20.29 -19.75
N ILE A 201 -9.40 19.78 -19.86
CA ILE A 201 -9.77 18.77 -20.86
C ILE A 201 -9.65 19.36 -22.27
N ASN A 202 -10.13 20.58 -22.49
CA ASN A 202 -10.03 21.24 -23.78
C ASN A 202 -8.60 21.61 -24.17
N GLU A 203 -7.80 22.11 -23.23
CA GLU A 203 -6.37 22.32 -23.43
C GLU A 203 -5.65 21.02 -23.81
N SER A 204 -6.03 19.90 -23.18
CA SER A 204 -5.43 18.59 -23.50
C SER A 204 -5.92 18.01 -24.83
N LEU A 205 -7.15 18.33 -25.26
CA LEU A 205 -7.73 17.99 -26.57
C LEU A 205 -7.27 18.91 -27.71
N SER A 206 -6.88 20.15 -27.43
CA SER A 206 -6.37 21.12 -28.40
C SER A 206 -4.84 21.10 -28.53
N ALA A 207 -4.16 20.35 -27.66
CA ALA A 207 -2.71 20.13 -27.75
C ALA A 207 -2.32 19.55 -29.12
N ARG A 208 -1.13 19.93 -29.63
CA ARG A 208 -0.60 19.53 -30.96
C ARG A 208 -0.56 18.02 -31.22
N ASP A 209 -0.78 17.19 -30.20
CA ASP A 209 -0.61 15.75 -30.25
C ASP A 209 -1.69 15.03 -29.43
N VAL A 210 -2.97 15.22 -29.82
CA VAL A 210 -4.14 14.60 -29.16
C VAL A 210 -3.97 13.09 -29.01
N SER A 211 -3.42 12.41 -30.03
CA SER A 211 -3.11 10.98 -30.02
C SER A 211 -2.14 10.55 -28.92
N LYS A 212 -1.31 11.47 -28.41
CA LYS A 212 -0.37 11.19 -27.33
C LYS A 212 -1.09 11.06 -25.99
N ASN A 213 -2.01 11.95 -25.71
CA ASN A 213 -2.72 12.04 -24.42
C ASN A 213 -4.07 11.31 -24.43
N TRP A 214 -4.71 11.20 -25.59
CA TRP A 214 -6.03 10.60 -25.77
C TRP A 214 -5.96 9.41 -26.71
N GLU A 215 -6.67 8.34 -26.34
CA GLU A 215 -6.82 7.14 -27.14
C GLU A 215 -8.23 7.10 -27.73
N LYS A 216 -8.34 7.03 -29.06
CA LYS A 216 -9.61 6.76 -29.74
C LYS A 216 -9.93 5.28 -29.66
N ILE A 217 -11.05 4.96 -29.02
CA ILE A 217 -11.49 3.59 -28.78
C ILE A 217 -12.91 3.37 -29.28
N TYR A 218 -13.24 2.13 -29.63
CA TYR A 218 -14.58 1.73 -29.98
C TYR A 218 -15.51 1.76 -28.76
N VAL A 219 -16.81 1.92 -29.02
CA VAL A 219 -17.84 2.06 -27.99
C VAL A 219 -17.84 0.88 -27.02
N GLN A 220 -17.65 -0.35 -27.52
CA GLN A 220 -17.61 -1.56 -26.68
C GLN A 220 -16.43 -1.57 -25.71
N ASP A 221 -15.25 -1.11 -26.15
CA ASP A 221 -14.07 -1.04 -25.28
C ASP A 221 -14.18 0.10 -24.27
N CYS A 222 -14.83 1.20 -24.66
CA CYS A 222 -15.19 2.32 -23.79
C CYS A 222 -16.10 1.85 -22.64
N ILE A 223 -17.19 1.16 -22.96
CA ILE A 223 -18.11 0.56 -21.98
C ILE A 223 -17.36 -0.41 -21.06
N ARG A 224 -16.58 -1.34 -21.62
CA ARG A 224 -15.81 -2.32 -20.82
C ARG A 224 -14.85 -1.66 -19.84
N ARG A 225 -14.19 -0.57 -20.25
CA ARG A 225 -13.21 0.17 -19.43
C ARG A 225 -13.90 1.00 -18.34
N TYR A 226 -14.97 1.69 -18.68
CA TYR A 226 -15.59 2.66 -17.79
C TYR A 226 -16.70 2.10 -16.89
N ASN A 227 -17.46 1.10 -17.33
CA ASN A 227 -18.51 0.46 -16.51
C ASN A 227 -17.97 -0.62 -15.56
N ASN A 228 -16.73 -1.09 -15.71
CA ASN A 228 -16.15 -2.07 -14.81
C ASN A 228 -15.77 -1.44 -13.46
N THR A 229 -16.71 -1.43 -12.52
CA THR A 229 -16.53 -0.96 -11.14
C THR A 229 -15.77 -1.94 -10.26
N ARG A 230 -15.43 -3.15 -10.73
CA ARG A 230 -14.59 -4.11 -9.97
C ARG A 230 -13.10 -3.83 -10.17
N SER A 231 -12.66 -3.49 -11.37
CA SER A 231 -11.26 -3.14 -11.65
C SER A 231 -10.93 -1.67 -11.31
N ALA A 232 -9.75 -1.41 -10.75
CA ALA A 232 -9.25 -0.04 -10.56
C ALA A 232 -8.88 0.60 -11.92
N LEU A 233 -9.22 1.87 -12.11
CA LEU A 233 -8.87 2.61 -13.32
C LEU A 233 -7.54 3.33 -13.11
N THR A 234 -6.43 2.66 -13.44
CA THR A 234 -5.07 3.15 -13.09
C THR A 234 -4.33 3.83 -14.23
N LYS A 235 -4.72 3.58 -15.49
CA LYS A 235 -4.01 4.08 -16.69
C LYS A 235 -4.77 5.16 -17.45
N TYR A 236 -6.02 5.41 -17.06
CA TYR A 236 -6.91 6.34 -17.75
C TYR A 236 -7.70 7.18 -16.74
N ARG A 237 -8.21 8.33 -17.17
CA ARG A 237 -9.14 9.17 -16.40
C ARG A 237 -10.34 9.57 -17.25
N HIS A 238 -10.50 10.85 -17.62
CA HIS A 238 -11.61 11.42 -18.37
C HIS A 238 -11.89 10.71 -19.70
N VAL A 239 -13.17 10.76 -20.11
CA VAL A 239 -13.67 10.18 -21.35
C VAL A 239 -14.62 11.14 -22.04
N VAL A 240 -14.47 11.27 -23.37
CA VAL A 240 -15.40 12.00 -24.23
C VAL A 240 -16.12 10.99 -25.14
N MET A 241 -17.43 10.88 -25.01
CA MET A 241 -18.29 10.12 -25.91
C MET A 241 -18.77 11.01 -27.03
N VAL A 242 -18.32 10.73 -28.26
CA VAL A 242 -18.74 11.51 -29.42
C VAL A 242 -20.02 10.92 -30.00
N ILE A 243 -21.08 11.72 -30.00
CA ILE A 243 -22.41 11.35 -30.47
C ILE A 243 -22.77 12.07 -31.76
N SER A 244 -23.62 11.43 -32.56
CA SER A 244 -24.23 12.05 -33.73
C SER A 244 -25.65 11.57 -33.93
N ASN A 245 -26.51 12.42 -34.49
CA ASN A 245 -27.78 11.98 -35.03
C ASN A 245 -27.54 10.97 -36.17
N PRO A 246 -28.11 9.75 -36.15
CA PRO A 246 -27.99 8.80 -37.26
C PRO A 246 -28.63 9.32 -38.56
N ASP A 247 -29.65 10.18 -38.46
CA ASP A 247 -30.43 10.68 -39.60
C ASP A 247 -29.84 11.95 -40.23
N GLU A 248 -28.83 12.57 -39.61
CA GLU A 248 -28.16 13.78 -40.10
C GLU A 248 -26.64 13.57 -40.19
N GLU A 249 -26.05 13.83 -41.36
CA GLU A 249 -24.57 13.86 -41.53
C GLU A 249 -23.93 15.13 -40.95
N THR A 250 -24.72 16.10 -40.49
CA THR A 250 -24.18 17.40 -40.05
C THR A 250 -23.38 17.27 -38.77
N THR A 251 -22.07 17.42 -38.89
CA THR A 251 -21.12 17.42 -37.77
C THR A 251 -21.01 18.75 -37.04
N ARG A 252 -21.83 19.76 -37.39
CA ARG A 252 -21.67 21.14 -36.88
C ARG A 252 -22.27 21.38 -35.48
N GLY A 253 -22.90 20.36 -34.89
CA GLY A 253 -23.65 20.49 -33.64
C GLY A 253 -25.09 20.94 -33.86
N TRP A 254 -25.80 21.26 -32.78
CA TRP A 254 -27.22 21.63 -32.80
C TRP A 254 -27.48 22.80 -31.83
N SER A 255 -28.53 23.58 -32.10
CA SER A 255 -29.04 24.56 -31.13
C SER A 255 -29.94 23.88 -30.10
N ARG A 256 -30.10 24.49 -28.92
CA ARG A 256 -30.97 23.96 -27.87
C ARG A 256 -32.43 23.85 -28.30
N SER A 257 -32.91 24.81 -29.09
CA SER A 257 -34.30 24.82 -29.60
C SER A 257 -34.59 23.70 -30.61
N GLN A 258 -33.56 23.24 -31.33
CA GLN A 258 -33.66 22.07 -32.22
C GLN A 258 -33.79 20.77 -31.42
N VAL A 259 -33.02 20.62 -30.34
CA VAL A 259 -32.92 19.37 -29.58
C VAL A 259 -34.01 19.23 -28.52
N LEU A 260 -34.33 20.31 -27.80
CA LEU A 260 -35.26 20.33 -26.66
C LEU A 260 -36.69 20.65 -27.09
N LYS A 261 -37.67 20.06 -26.40
CA LYS A 261 -39.09 20.39 -26.58
C LYS A 261 -39.38 21.82 -26.16
N HIS A 262 -38.86 22.21 -25.00
CA HIS A 262 -38.88 23.57 -24.51
C HIS A 262 -37.44 24.01 -24.20
N PRO A 263 -37.00 25.20 -24.66
CA PRO A 263 -35.61 25.64 -24.47
C PRO A 263 -35.19 25.81 -23.01
N ASN A 264 -36.16 25.87 -22.09
CA ASN A 264 -35.97 26.02 -20.65
C ASN A 264 -36.16 24.69 -19.89
N ASP A 265 -36.55 23.61 -20.56
CA ASP A 265 -36.72 22.29 -19.95
C ASP A 265 -35.35 21.61 -19.86
N THR A 266 -34.54 22.05 -18.90
CA THR A 266 -33.37 21.29 -18.45
C THR A 266 -33.71 20.63 -17.12
N ILE A 267 -32.95 19.59 -16.76
CA ILE A 267 -33.11 18.92 -15.46
C ILE A 267 -32.58 19.82 -14.33
N PHE A 268 -31.74 20.82 -14.63
CA PHE A 268 -31.24 21.85 -13.72
C PHE A 268 -31.01 23.20 -14.45
N ASP A 269 -31.18 24.29 -13.72
CA ASP A 269 -31.46 25.66 -14.18
C ASP A 269 -30.67 26.16 -15.40
N VAL A 270 -31.40 26.66 -16.41
CA VAL A 270 -30.89 27.67 -17.34
C VAL A 270 -30.80 28.99 -16.57
N PRO A 271 -29.70 29.77 -16.68
CA PRO A 271 -29.66 31.11 -16.08
C PRO A 271 -30.90 31.89 -16.53
N ILE A 272 -31.66 32.43 -15.57
CA ILE A 272 -32.95 33.13 -15.83
C ILE A 272 -32.79 34.26 -16.87
N ASN A 273 -31.56 34.77 -17.04
CA ASN A 273 -31.19 35.85 -17.95
C ASN A 273 -30.49 35.39 -19.24
N ALA A 274 -30.50 34.10 -19.60
CA ALA A 274 -29.91 33.62 -20.83
C ALA A 274 -30.55 34.32 -22.04
N THR A 275 -29.73 34.90 -22.90
CA THR A 275 -30.17 35.62 -24.09
C THR A 275 -30.70 34.64 -25.14
N LYS A 276 -31.64 35.11 -25.97
CA LYS A 276 -32.13 34.34 -27.13
C LYS A 276 -30.99 33.90 -28.05
N GLN A 277 -29.94 34.72 -28.17
CA GLN A 277 -28.76 34.43 -28.97
C GLN A 277 -27.96 33.24 -28.41
N GLU A 278 -27.85 33.10 -27.08
CA GLU A 278 -27.18 31.95 -26.45
C GLU A 278 -28.00 30.66 -26.56
N ILE A 279 -29.33 30.76 -26.62
CA ILE A 279 -30.23 29.60 -26.77
C ILE A 279 -30.26 29.10 -28.22
N GLU A 280 -30.23 30.02 -29.19
CA GLU A 280 -30.26 29.71 -30.62
C GLU A 280 -28.86 29.45 -31.21
N ALA A 281 -27.79 29.72 -30.46
CA ALA A 281 -26.43 29.41 -30.87
C ALA A 281 -26.29 27.90 -31.13
N ILE A 282 -25.78 27.56 -32.32
CA ILE A 282 -25.39 26.19 -32.64
C ILE A 282 -24.17 25.87 -31.79
N ASN A 283 -24.30 24.88 -30.92
CA ASN A 283 -23.24 24.41 -30.05
C ASN A 283 -23.00 22.91 -30.31
N PRO A 284 -21.89 22.32 -29.84
CA PRO A 284 -21.61 20.93 -30.10
C PRO A 284 -22.44 19.96 -29.24
N LEU A 285 -23.65 20.30 -28.77
CA LEU A 285 -24.51 19.51 -27.86
C LEU A 285 -23.69 18.75 -26.83
N TRP A 286 -23.53 19.30 -25.63
CA TRP A 286 -22.67 18.65 -24.66
C TRP A 286 -23.20 18.64 -23.23
N SER A 287 -22.77 17.62 -22.49
CA SER A 287 -23.01 17.44 -21.07
C SER A 287 -21.76 16.91 -20.37
N ILE A 288 -21.65 17.13 -19.06
CA ILE A 288 -20.55 16.62 -18.25
C ILE A 288 -21.07 16.00 -16.95
N ASN A 289 -20.56 14.82 -16.62
CA ASN A 289 -20.83 14.12 -15.37
C ASN A 289 -19.51 13.67 -14.72
N SER A 290 -19.38 13.88 -13.42
CA SER A 290 -18.22 13.47 -12.64
C SER A 290 -18.50 12.16 -11.92
N TYR A 291 -17.56 11.21 -11.98
CA TYR A 291 -17.69 9.92 -11.32
C TYR A 291 -16.48 9.64 -10.43
N HIS A 292 -16.76 9.42 -9.14
CA HIS A 292 -15.81 8.86 -8.19
C HIS A 292 -15.76 7.33 -8.36
N ARG A 293 -14.58 6.75 -8.22
CA ARG A 293 -14.38 5.29 -8.29
C ARG A 293 -14.22 4.62 -6.93
N ASP A 294 -14.45 5.36 -5.85
CA ASP A 294 -14.40 4.94 -4.44
C ASP A 294 -15.40 3.85 -4.03
N GLY A 295 -16.34 3.52 -4.92
CA GLY A 295 -17.40 2.57 -4.65
C GLY A 295 -18.53 3.18 -3.84
N THR A 296 -18.51 4.50 -3.60
CA THR A 296 -19.59 5.25 -3.00
C THR A 296 -20.31 6.05 -4.08
N GLY A 297 -21.65 6.01 -4.09
CA GLY A 297 -22.47 6.89 -4.92
C GLY A 297 -22.33 8.34 -4.47
N ASN A 298 -22.89 9.27 -5.26
CA ASN A 298 -22.86 10.71 -4.98
C ASN A 298 -23.29 11.06 -3.54
N ASP A 299 -24.16 10.24 -2.94
CA ASP A 299 -24.71 10.45 -1.61
C ASP A 299 -23.80 9.88 -0.51
N GLY A 300 -22.76 9.11 -0.86
CA GLY A 300 -21.82 8.46 0.08
C GLY A 300 -22.28 7.18 0.74
N CYS A 301 -23.55 6.82 0.58
CA CYS A 301 -24.16 5.73 1.34
C CYS A 301 -24.61 4.53 0.51
N GLN A 302 -24.59 4.60 -0.83
CA GLN A 302 -24.98 3.46 -1.68
C GLN A 302 -23.85 3.07 -2.64
N PRO A 303 -23.54 1.77 -2.79
CA PRO A 303 -22.66 1.32 -3.86
C PRO A 303 -23.30 1.65 -5.21
N ILE A 304 -22.51 2.19 -6.14
CA ILE A 304 -22.99 2.42 -7.51
C ILE A 304 -23.14 1.06 -8.19
N GLU A 305 -24.29 0.41 -8.02
CA GLU A 305 -24.71 -0.76 -8.81
C GLU A 305 -25.29 -0.35 -10.17
N GLN A 306 -24.68 0.62 -10.84
CA GLN A 306 -25.10 1.07 -12.16
C GLN A 306 -23.91 1.23 -13.09
N PRO A 307 -24.08 0.96 -14.40
CA PRO A 307 -23.08 1.32 -15.40
C PRO A 307 -22.78 2.82 -15.31
N LEU A 308 -21.52 3.18 -15.05
CA LEU A 308 -21.09 4.57 -14.85
C LEU A 308 -21.30 5.44 -16.09
N LEU A 309 -21.35 4.86 -17.28
CA LEU A 309 -21.63 5.59 -18.52
C LEU A 309 -23.13 5.87 -18.78
N ASN A 310 -24.02 5.54 -17.85
CA ASN A 310 -25.46 5.84 -17.93
C ASN A 310 -25.85 6.96 -16.94
N PRO A 311 -25.59 8.23 -17.26
CA PRO A 311 -26.08 9.33 -16.45
C PRO A 311 -27.61 9.37 -16.53
N ARG A 312 -28.30 9.09 -15.41
CA ARG A 312 -29.77 9.22 -15.35
C ARG A 312 -30.15 10.68 -15.66
N PRO A 313 -31.16 10.92 -16.51
CA PRO A 313 -32.15 9.97 -17.06
C PRO A 313 -31.81 9.35 -18.42
N ASN A 314 -30.62 9.61 -18.98
CA ASN A 314 -30.22 9.08 -20.28
C ASN A 314 -29.71 7.64 -20.16
N VAL A 315 -29.86 6.86 -21.23
CA VAL A 315 -29.51 5.43 -21.26
C VAL A 315 -28.68 5.12 -22.51
N LEU A 316 -27.44 4.71 -22.31
CA LEU A 316 -26.60 4.06 -23.32
C LEU A 316 -26.93 2.57 -23.37
N ASP A 317 -27.32 2.12 -24.56
CA ASP A 317 -27.44 0.71 -24.88
C ASP A 317 -26.05 0.09 -25.06
N GLU A 318 -25.68 -0.82 -24.16
CA GLU A 318 -24.34 -1.38 -24.16
C GLU A 318 -24.03 -2.21 -25.41
N LYS A 319 -25.04 -2.73 -26.13
CA LYS A 319 -24.82 -3.59 -27.30
C LYS A 319 -24.75 -2.78 -28.60
N THR A 320 -25.68 -1.85 -28.77
CA THR A 320 -25.83 -1.09 -30.02
C THR A 320 -25.02 0.20 -30.01
N GLY A 321 -24.66 0.72 -28.84
CA GLY A 321 -24.06 2.06 -28.70
C GLY A 321 -25.06 3.19 -28.98
N GLU A 322 -26.35 2.88 -28.99
CA GLU A 322 -27.42 3.88 -29.04
C GLU A 322 -27.50 4.60 -27.71
N TYR A 323 -27.48 5.92 -27.77
CA TYR A 323 -27.65 6.80 -26.62
C TYR A 323 -29.05 7.39 -26.66
N ARG A 324 -29.90 6.93 -25.72
CA ARG A 324 -31.31 7.34 -25.60
C ARG A 324 -31.45 8.44 -24.57
N PHE A 325 -31.97 9.58 -25.02
CA PHE A 325 -32.25 10.74 -24.20
C PHE A 325 -33.66 10.68 -23.59
N ASN A 326 -33.90 11.44 -22.52
CA ASN A 326 -35.19 11.50 -21.85
C ASN A 326 -36.32 12.02 -22.76
N GLU A 327 -37.30 11.17 -23.03
CA GLU A 327 -38.45 11.48 -23.89
C GLU A 327 -39.25 12.71 -23.44
N LYS A 328 -39.23 13.06 -22.15
CA LYS A 328 -39.95 14.24 -21.63
C LYS A 328 -39.28 15.55 -22.03
N VAL A 329 -37.97 15.54 -22.23
CA VAL A 329 -37.14 16.74 -22.44
C VAL A 329 -36.79 16.93 -23.92
N TYR A 330 -36.46 15.83 -24.61
CA TYR A 330 -35.92 15.86 -25.97
C TYR A 330 -36.99 15.62 -27.05
N ARG A 331 -36.84 16.29 -28.20
CA ARG A 331 -37.75 16.11 -29.36
C ARG A 331 -37.54 14.74 -30.01
N PRO A 332 -38.58 14.14 -30.63
CA PRO A 332 -38.50 12.81 -31.23
C PRO A 332 -37.29 12.56 -32.15
N ALA A 333 -36.94 13.56 -32.98
CA ALA A 333 -35.80 13.46 -33.91
C ALA A 333 -34.42 13.39 -33.22
N TYR A 334 -34.33 13.72 -31.93
CA TYR A 334 -33.08 13.77 -31.15
C TYR A 334 -33.14 12.90 -29.89
N GLN A 335 -34.18 12.06 -29.75
CA GLN A 335 -34.32 11.13 -28.63
C GLN A 335 -33.33 9.96 -28.71
N THR A 336 -32.92 9.59 -29.92
CA THR A 336 -31.96 8.51 -30.14
C THR A 336 -30.79 9.04 -30.95
N MET A 337 -29.59 8.98 -30.36
CA MET A 337 -28.35 9.31 -31.04
C MET A 337 -27.39 8.13 -31.03
N GLN A 338 -26.43 8.13 -31.94
CA GLN A 338 -25.44 7.07 -32.03
C GLN A 338 -24.10 7.55 -31.44
N VAL A 339 -23.54 6.79 -30.49
CA VAL A 339 -22.13 6.99 -30.10
C VAL A 339 -21.25 6.47 -31.23
N ARG A 340 -20.44 7.35 -31.82
CA ARG A 340 -19.52 7.01 -32.92
C ARG A 340 -18.22 6.41 -32.40
N TYR A 341 -17.64 7.02 -31.37
CA TYR A 341 -16.42 6.57 -30.72
C TYR A 341 -16.25 7.27 -29.36
N CYS A 342 -15.33 6.74 -28.54
CA CYS A 342 -14.89 7.43 -27.34
C CYS A 342 -13.43 7.89 -27.47
N LEU A 343 -13.09 9.02 -26.85
CA LEU A 343 -11.72 9.39 -26.53
C LEU A 343 -11.49 9.15 -25.05
N SER A 344 -10.50 8.35 -24.71
CA SER A 344 -10.12 8.02 -23.33
C SER A 344 -8.76 8.64 -23.03
N GLU A 345 -8.69 9.50 -22.00
CA GLU A 345 -7.45 10.19 -21.64
C GLU A 345 -6.53 9.27 -20.86
N LYS A 346 -5.28 9.15 -21.33
CA LYS A 346 -4.19 8.43 -20.66
C LYS A 346 -3.72 9.24 -19.45
N TYR A 347 -3.76 8.60 -18.29
CA TYR A 347 -3.28 9.20 -17.05
C TYR A 347 -2.92 8.10 -16.06
N GLU A 348 -1.66 8.08 -15.63
CA GLU A 348 -1.19 7.14 -14.62
C GLU A 348 -1.61 7.62 -13.24
N ALA A 349 -2.43 6.81 -12.57
CA ALA A 349 -2.84 7.04 -11.20
C ALA A 349 -1.60 7.07 -10.30
N PRO A 350 -1.51 8.01 -9.34
CA PRO A 350 -0.38 8.07 -8.44
C PRO A 350 -0.38 6.84 -7.52
N CYS A 351 0.81 6.29 -7.29
CA CYS A 351 1.02 5.31 -6.23
C CYS A 351 1.35 6.02 -4.93
N ARG A 352 0.98 5.39 -3.82
CA ARG A 352 1.35 5.84 -2.48
C ARG A 352 2.12 4.75 -1.77
N LEU A 353 3.07 5.17 -0.95
CA LEU A 353 3.76 4.31 0.00
C LEU A 353 3.36 4.78 1.39
N SER A 354 2.85 3.87 2.20
CA SER A 354 2.33 4.17 3.53
C SER A 354 2.90 3.23 4.58
N ILE A 355 3.01 3.72 5.81
CA ILE A 355 3.29 2.91 7.00
C ILE A 355 1.96 2.65 7.72
N ALA A 356 1.65 1.39 7.96
CA ALA A 356 0.53 1.01 8.82
C ALA A 356 0.91 1.18 10.30
N ASN A 357 0.56 2.32 10.92
CA ASN A 357 0.96 2.57 12.31
C ASN A 357 0.31 1.58 13.28
N SER A 358 -0.86 1.02 12.97
CA SER A 358 -1.48 -0.04 13.78
C SER A 358 -0.65 -1.33 13.84
N LEU A 359 0.01 -1.71 12.74
CA LEU A 359 0.97 -2.83 12.72
C LEU A 359 2.26 -2.46 13.45
N LEU A 360 2.77 -1.25 13.23
CA LEU A 360 3.94 -0.75 13.95
C LEU A 360 3.69 -0.63 15.47
N LEU A 361 2.47 -0.25 15.87
CA LEU A 361 2.03 -0.22 17.26
C LEU A 361 1.95 -1.63 17.85
N SER A 362 1.52 -2.64 17.08
CA SER A 362 1.56 -4.03 17.52
C SER A 362 2.99 -4.50 17.81
N VAL A 363 3.99 -3.97 17.10
CA VAL A 363 5.42 -4.20 17.41
C VAL A 363 5.85 -3.48 18.70
N CYS A 364 5.30 -2.30 18.97
CA CYS A 364 5.64 -1.49 20.15
C CYS A 364 4.84 -1.86 21.42
N ILE A 365 3.64 -2.43 21.28
CA ILE A 365 2.68 -2.72 22.35
C ILE A 365 2.46 -4.24 22.41
N ILE A 366 3.43 -4.92 23.02
CA ILE A 366 3.11 -5.92 24.04
C ILE A 366 3.22 -5.20 25.39
N LYS A 367 2.36 -4.21 25.63
CA LYS A 367 2.03 -3.62 26.95
C LYS A 367 1.07 -2.46 26.77
N GLY A 368 -0.19 -2.67 27.16
CA GLY A 368 -1.25 -1.70 27.02
C GLY A 368 -0.99 -0.35 27.67
N SER A 369 -1.69 0.65 27.17
CA SER A 369 -2.11 1.80 27.97
C SER A 369 -3.32 2.44 27.28
N ARG A 370 -4.50 2.25 27.87
CA ARG A 370 -5.58 3.24 27.82
C ARG A 370 -5.07 4.43 28.63
N SER A 371 -4.63 5.49 27.98
CA SER A 371 -4.43 6.79 28.64
C SER A 371 -5.51 7.74 28.16
N GLY A 372 -6.17 8.37 29.13
CA GLY A 372 -7.49 8.96 28.99
C GLY A 372 -7.59 10.10 27.98
N HIS A 373 -8.72 10.11 27.27
CA HIS A 373 -9.19 11.27 26.51
C HIS A 373 -10.61 11.63 26.94
N ASP A 374 -10.87 12.94 26.87
CA ASP A 374 -12.15 13.62 27.08
C ASP A 374 -13.23 13.05 26.14
N PRO A 375 -14.46 12.76 26.62
CA PRO A 375 -15.53 12.14 25.82
C PRO A 375 -16.00 12.93 24.58
N GLN A 376 -15.52 14.15 24.35
CA GLN A 376 -15.82 14.94 23.13
C GLN A 376 -14.81 14.78 21.98
N ASN A 377 -13.70 14.08 22.17
CA ASN A 377 -12.76 13.80 21.07
C ASN A 377 -13.04 12.41 20.48
N ASP A 378 -13.10 12.33 19.15
CA ASP A 378 -13.13 11.04 18.45
C ASP A 378 -11.91 10.19 18.86
N ASP A 379 -12.14 8.89 19.08
CA ASP A 379 -11.09 7.95 19.47
C ASP A 379 -9.93 7.99 18.45
N VAL A 380 -8.75 8.46 18.89
CA VAL A 380 -7.55 8.60 18.04
C VAL A 380 -7.10 7.25 17.45
N ILE A 381 -7.56 6.13 18.00
CA ILE A 381 -7.30 4.80 17.48
C ILE A 381 -8.55 3.94 17.77
N GLY A 382 -9.46 3.88 16.80
CA GLY A 382 -10.49 2.86 16.78
C GLY A 382 -9.84 1.48 16.68
N LEU A 383 -9.53 0.86 17.82
CA LEU A 383 -9.07 -0.53 17.95
C LEU A 383 -10.26 -1.49 17.69
N GLY A 384 -10.97 -1.25 16.59
CA GLY A 384 -12.20 -1.92 16.19
C GLY A 384 -11.96 -3.15 15.31
N LEU A 385 -13.02 -3.93 15.17
CA LEU A 385 -13.12 -5.16 14.37
C LEU A 385 -12.61 -5.02 12.92
N ASP A 386 -12.51 -3.80 12.39
CA ASP A 386 -12.05 -3.46 11.03
C ASP A 386 -10.54 -3.66 10.79
N LEU A 387 -9.74 -3.85 11.86
CA LEU A 387 -8.32 -4.15 11.77
C LEU A 387 -8.04 -5.64 11.48
N LEU A 388 -8.95 -6.54 11.88
CA LEU A 388 -8.79 -7.99 11.75
C LEU A 388 -8.53 -8.45 10.30
N PRO A 389 -9.20 -7.89 9.27
CA PRO A 389 -8.92 -8.28 7.89
C PRO A 389 -7.53 -7.83 7.42
N LEU A 390 -7.07 -6.62 7.77
CA LEU A 390 -5.74 -6.16 7.35
C LEU A 390 -4.64 -6.95 8.06
N LEU A 391 -4.76 -7.10 9.38
CA LEU A 391 -3.83 -7.88 10.19
C LEU A 391 -3.79 -9.33 9.74
N GLY A 392 -4.95 -9.95 9.54
CA GLY A 392 -5.08 -11.33 9.07
C GLY A 392 -4.44 -11.53 7.70
N MET A 393 -4.77 -10.69 6.72
CA MET A 393 -4.19 -10.77 5.37
C MET A 393 -2.67 -10.54 5.40
N THR A 394 -2.21 -9.60 6.22
CA THR A 394 -0.77 -9.30 6.39
C THR A 394 -0.04 -10.49 7.01
N VAL A 395 -0.58 -11.10 8.06
CA VAL A 395 -0.01 -12.29 8.71
C VAL A 395 0.03 -13.46 7.73
N VAL A 396 -1.03 -13.67 6.95
CA VAL A 396 -1.08 -14.75 5.95
C VAL A 396 -0.05 -14.52 4.84
N ALA A 397 0.04 -13.32 4.26
CA ALA A 397 1.02 -13.00 3.23
C ALA A 397 2.47 -13.18 3.71
N ASN A 398 2.73 -12.85 4.98
CA ASN A 398 4.06 -12.89 5.56
C ASN A 398 4.37 -14.21 6.30
N LEU A 399 3.45 -15.18 6.37
CA LEU A 399 3.66 -16.43 7.10
C LEU A 399 4.93 -17.19 6.65
N PRO A 400 5.29 -17.25 5.35
CA PRO A 400 6.54 -17.88 4.94
C PRO A 400 7.80 -17.15 5.44
N GLN A 401 7.73 -15.85 5.76
CA GLN A 401 8.83 -15.15 6.42
C GLN A 401 9.11 -15.76 7.81
N LEU A 402 8.06 -16.15 8.54
CA LEU A 402 8.21 -16.86 9.82
C LEU A 402 8.89 -18.22 9.62
N ILE A 403 8.51 -18.94 8.56
CA ILE A 403 9.13 -20.23 8.21
C ILE A 403 10.62 -20.04 7.91
N LEU A 404 11.00 -19.02 7.13
CA LEU A 404 12.39 -18.68 6.85
C LEU A 404 13.19 -18.38 8.13
N SER A 405 12.61 -17.61 9.07
CA SER A 405 13.22 -17.36 10.38
C SER A 405 13.42 -18.64 11.20
N LEU A 406 12.46 -19.57 11.16
CA LEU A 406 12.60 -20.88 11.84
C LEU A 406 13.66 -21.76 11.16
N CYS A 407 13.71 -21.77 9.83
CA CYS A 407 14.75 -22.45 9.07
C CYS A 407 16.14 -21.90 9.44
N TYR A 408 16.28 -20.57 9.60
CA TYR A 408 17.49 -19.94 10.11
C TYR A 408 17.96 -20.55 11.43
N MET A 409 17.06 -20.67 12.41
CA MET A 409 17.37 -21.24 13.72
C MET A 409 17.84 -22.69 13.60
N VAL A 410 17.15 -23.50 12.78
CA VAL A 410 17.45 -24.92 12.59
C VAL A 410 18.81 -25.11 11.92
N TYR A 411 19.05 -24.50 10.75
CA TYR A 411 20.31 -24.70 10.06
C TYR A 411 21.48 -24.11 10.87
N ASN A 412 21.30 -22.98 11.53
CA ASN A 412 22.36 -22.38 12.33
C ASN A 412 22.75 -23.32 13.50
N SER A 413 21.77 -23.97 14.13
CA SER A 413 22.03 -24.99 15.15
C SER A 413 22.80 -26.18 14.56
N LEU A 414 22.40 -26.70 13.40
CA LEU A 414 23.09 -27.80 12.72
C LEU A 414 24.55 -27.46 12.39
N PHE A 415 24.80 -26.31 11.75
CA PHE A 415 26.16 -25.86 11.43
C PHE A 415 27.00 -25.62 12.69
N THR A 416 26.39 -25.15 13.78
CA THR A 416 27.09 -24.99 15.06
C THR A 416 27.59 -26.33 15.57
N ARG A 417 26.73 -27.37 15.53
CA ARG A 417 27.11 -28.72 15.94
C ARG A 417 28.23 -29.27 15.07
N MET A 418 28.06 -29.22 13.75
CA MET A 418 29.05 -29.75 12.80
C MET A 418 30.41 -29.06 12.96
N LEU A 419 30.45 -27.73 13.08
CA LEU A 419 31.71 -26.99 13.23
C LEU A 419 32.34 -27.17 14.61
N ALA A 420 31.55 -27.35 15.67
CA ALA A 420 32.07 -27.67 16.99
C ALA A 420 32.73 -29.06 16.99
N GLU A 421 32.08 -30.08 16.42
CA GLU A 421 32.66 -31.42 16.27
C GLU A 421 33.91 -31.41 15.39
N PHE A 422 33.89 -30.66 14.29
CA PHE A 422 35.05 -30.49 13.43
C PHE A 422 36.22 -29.82 14.17
N GLU A 423 35.95 -28.83 15.02
CA GLU A 423 36.97 -28.21 15.87
C GLU A 423 37.55 -29.20 16.87
N TRP A 424 36.69 -29.99 17.53
CA TRP A 424 37.11 -31.06 18.46
C TRP A 424 37.98 -32.13 17.78
N PHE A 425 37.56 -32.61 16.61
CA PHE A 425 38.30 -33.58 15.81
C PHE A 425 39.68 -33.04 15.39
N ASN A 426 39.81 -31.75 15.09
CA ASN A 426 41.12 -31.18 14.70
C ASN A 426 42.17 -31.28 15.82
N TYR A 427 41.77 -31.29 17.10
CA TYR A 427 42.72 -31.45 18.22
C TYR A 427 43.32 -32.86 18.29
N SER A 428 42.68 -33.89 17.72
CA SER A 428 43.23 -35.26 17.70
C SER A 428 44.27 -35.46 16.61
N VAL A 429 44.20 -34.68 15.51
CA VAL A 429 45.09 -34.82 14.36
C VAL A 429 46.33 -33.93 14.46
N ARG A 430 46.19 -32.71 14.98
CA ARG A 430 47.28 -31.74 15.07
C ARG A 430 47.14 -30.81 16.26
N PHE A 431 48.26 -30.25 16.70
CA PHE A 431 48.23 -29.20 17.70
C PHE A 431 47.38 -28.01 17.22
N ARG A 432 46.43 -27.61 18.07
CA ARG A 432 45.56 -26.46 17.91
C ARG A 432 45.48 -25.77 19.28
N ALA A 433 45.59 -24.45 19.29
CA ALA A 433 45.43 -23.70 20.53
C ALA A 433 43.96 -23.66 20.97
N LEU A 434 43.73 -23.91 22.26
CA LEU A 434 42.39 -23.94 22.85
C LEU A 434 41.68 -22.60 22.70
N ARG A 435 40.37 -22.68 22.43
CA ARG A 435 39.49 -21.52 22.41
C ARG A 435 38.93 -21.25 23.80
N VAL A 436 39.25 -20.07 24.33
CA VAL A 436 38.81 -19.65 25.66
C VAL A 436 38.17 -18.27 25.61
N THR A 437 37.39 -17.94 26.64
CA THR A 437 36.72 -16.64 26.74
C THR A 437 37.70 -15.48 26.88
N ASP A 438 38.79 -15.70 27.63
CA ASP A 438 39.83 -14.72 27.90
C ASP A 438 41.20 -15.33 27.56
N PRO A 439 41.65 -15.21 26.30
CA PRO A 439 42.85 -15.89 25.82
C PRO A 439 44.13 -15.28 26.37
N ARG A 440 45.11 -16.14 26.68
CA ARG A 440 46.50 -15.75 26.99
C ARG A 440 47.47 -16.46 26.06
N GLY A 441 48.53 -15.76 25.64
CA GLY A 441 49.56 -16.32 24.76
C GLY A 441 49.00 -16.73 23.40
N GLN A 442 49.18 -17.99 23.02
CA GLN A 442 48.75 -18.54 21.72
C GLN A 442 47.27 -18.96 21.67
N GLN A 443 46.51 -18.82 22.77
CA GLN A 443 45.10 -19.22 22.85
C GLN A 443 44.20 -18.37 21.94
N ASN A 444 43.12 -18.97 21.44
CA ASN A 444 42.16 -18.30 20.57
C ASN A 444 40.97 -17.77 21.38
N SER A 445 40.40 -16.62 20.99
CA SER A 445 39.16 -16.10 21.58
C SER A 445 37.92 -16.79 21.03
N THR A 446 36.82 -16.79 21.78
CA THR A 446 35.51 -17.23 21.29
C THR A 446 35.00 -16.43 20.09
N TYR A 447 34.27 -17.09 19.18
CA TYR A 447 33.62 -16.41 18.06
C TYR A 447 32.47 -15.53 18.55
N ARG A 448 32.28 -14.36 17.92
CA ARG A 448 31.26 -13.38 18.32
C ARG A 448 29.83 -13.74 17.89
N LEU A 449 29.67 -14.61 16.90
CA LEU A 449 28.42 -14.90 16.19
C LEU A 449 28.10 -16.41 16.16
N GLN A 450 28.46 -17.13 17.22
CA GLN A 450 28.31 -18.59 17.39
C GLN A 450 29.16 -19.44 16.43
N LEU A 451 29.26 -19.06 15.15
CA LEU A 451 30.04 -19.69 14.10
C LEU A 451 31.25 -18.81 13.72
N PRO A 452 32.31 -19.40 13.10
CA PRO A 452 33.35 -18.64 12.43
C PRO A 452 32.78 -17.74 11.33
N TYR A 453 33.32 -16.52 11.16
CA TYR A 453 32.81 -15.54 10.18
C TYR A 453 32.71 -16.02 8.74
N ARG A 454 33.64 -16.90 8.32
CA ARG A 454 33.61 -17.55 7.00
C ARG A 454 32.36 -18.39 6.72
N TRP A 455 31.65 -18.82 7.77
CA TRP A 455 30.40 -19.57 7.66
C TRP A 455 29.21 -18.68 8.01
N SER A 456 29.28 -17.88 9.09
CA SER A 456 28.14 -17.05 9.50
C SER A 456 27.81 -15.95 8.50
N VAL A 457 28.81 -15.28 7.89
CA VAL A 457 28.54 -14.18 6.95
C VAL A 457 27.79 -14.70 5.70
N PRO A 458 28.26 -15.73 4.97
CA PRO A 458 27.51 -16.25 3.83
C PRO A 458 26.11 -16.76 4.20
N LEU A 459 25.96 -17.47 5.32
CA LEU A 459 24.67 -17.98 5.77
C LEU A 459 23.68 -16.84 6.07
N LEU A 460 24.14 -15.79 6.76
CA LEU A 460 23.33 -14.60 7.03
C LEU A 460 22.95 -13.87 5.75
N THR A 461 23.90 -13.70 4.82
CA THR A 461 23.63 -13.08 3.52
C THR A 461 22.56 -13.85 2.75
N VAL A 462 22.67 -15.18 2.67
CA VAL A 462 21.65 -16.02 2.01
C VAL A 462 20.30 -15.89 2.71
N SER A 463 20.27 -15.92 4.05
CA SER A 463 19.04 -15.72 4.82
C SER A 463 18.38 -14.39 4.49
N THR A 464 19.13 -13.30 4.52
CA THR A 464 18.63 -11.95 4.22
C THR A 464 18.13 -11.84 2.78
N LEU A 465 18.85 -12.40 1.81
CA LEU A 465 18.42 -12.42 0.42
C LEU A 465 17.12 -13.19 0.23
N LEU A 466 16.97 -14.35 0.87
CA LEU A 466 15.72 -15.14 0.82
C LEU A 466 14.55 -14.35 1.40
N HIS A 467 14.72 -13.73 2.56
CA HIS A 467 13.70 -12.89 3.17
C HIS A 467 13.32 -11.70 2.28
N TRP A 468 14.30 -11.04 1.65
CA TRP A 468 14.09 -9.90 0.76
C TRP A 468 13.42 -10.29 -0.56
N VAL A 469 13.86 -11.37 -1.21
CA VAL A 469 13.20 -11.86 -2.44
C VAL A 469 11.75 -12.21 -2.14
N TYR A 470 11.50 -12.94 -1.05
CA TYR A 470 10.13 -13.32 -0.67
C TYR A 470 9.23 -12.10 -0.38
N SER A 471 9.74 -11.05 0.31
CA SER A 471 8.93 -9.85 0.58
C SER A 471 8.48 -9.13 -0.69
N ASN A 472 9.12 -9.39 -1.83
CA ASN A 472 8.75 -8.84 -3.12
C ASN A 472 7.90 -9.80 -3.98
N CYS A 473 7.76 -11.07 -3.58
CA CYS A 473 6.94 -12.05 -4.31
C CYS A 473 5.46 -11.96 -3.94
N ILE A 474 5.15 -11.90 -2.64
CA ILE A 474 3.77 -11.88 -2.13
C ILE A 474 3.63 -10.71 -1.17
N TYR A 475 2.78 -9.76 -1.50
CA TYR A 475 2.50 -8.61 -0.64
C TYR A 475 1.03 -8.20 -0.73
N VAL A 476 0.57 -7.47 0.29
CA VAL A 476 -0.77 -6.90 0.33
C VAL A 476 -0.72 -5.55 -0.37
N SER A 477 -1.51 -5.38 -1.44
CA SER A 477 -1.69 -4.09 -2.11
C SER A 477 -3.06 -3.54 -1.78
N ASN A 478 -3.12 -2.25 -1.43
CA ASN A 478 -4.39 -1.54 -1.28
C ASN A 478 -4.70 -0.74 -2.55
N TYR A 479 -5.99 -0.58 -2.87
CA TYR A 479 -6.42 0.28 -3.96
C TYR A 479 -7.19 1.47 -3.39
N ASP A 480 -6.55 2.64 -3.39
CA ASP A 480 -7.16 3.85 -2.83
C ASP A 480 -8.36 4.26 -3.68
N GLY A 481 -9.47 4.55 -3.00
CA GLY A 481 -10.76 4.73 -3.64
C GLY A 481 -11.36 3.39 -4.09
N LYS A 482 -11.24 2.32 -3.32
CA LYS A 482 -12.25 1.25 -3.13
C LYS A 482 -11.98 0.61 -1.77
N ASN A 483 -12.99 0.10 -1.07
CA ASN A 483 -12.78 -0.84 0.04
C ASN A 483 -12.32 -2.24 -0.45
N LEU A 484 -11.43 -2.29 -1.47
CA LEU A 484 -10.97 -3.51 -2.11
C LEU A 484 -9.49 -3.75 -1.78
N ARG A 485 -9.23 -4.77 -0.97
CA ARG A 485 -7.88 -5.25 -0.62
C ARG A 485 -7.60 -6.52 -1.39
N LEU A 486 -6.46 -6.58 -2.09
CA LEU A 486 -6.08 -7.73 -2.91
C LEU A 486 -4.69 -8.23 -2.50
N PHE A 487 -4.51 -9.55 -2.54
CA PHE A 487 -3.17 -10.13 -2.57
C PHE A 487 -2.58 -9.91 -3.96
N GLU A 488 -1.46 -9.20 -4.05
CA GLU A 488 -0.69 -9.16 -5.27
C GLU A 488 0.47 -10.15 -5.17
N ILE A 489 0.60 -10.95 -6.22
CA ILE A 489 1.75 -11.81 -6.46
C ILE A 489 2.48 -11.17 -7.65
N ARG A 490 3.74 -10.79 -7.45
CA ARG A 490 4.58 -10.19 -8.50
C ARG A 490 5.31 -11.25 -9.30
#